data_AF-A0A7J9VL59-F1
#
_entry.id   AF-A0A7J9VL59-F1
#
_cell.length_a   1.000
_cell.length_b   1.000
_cell.length_c   1.000
_cell.angle_alpha   90.00
_cell.angle_beta   90.00
_cell.angle_gamma   90.00
#
_symmetry.space_group_name_H-M   'P 1'
#
loop_
_entity.id
_entity.type
_entity.pdbx_description
1 polymer ?
#
loop_
_entity_poly.entity_id
_entity_poly.type
_entity_poly.pdbx_seq_one_letter_code
_entity_poly.pdbx_strand_id
1 'polypeptide(L)'
;MSEDARAPGLVLAPFRGLRYGPSVDDPGAVTAPPYDVLDAETVPQLLARHPHNVVRLILPRRLSGATSYADVVRLLDAWQAADVLRLDEQPGLYVYEYRWDSGAVRGLIGALGLCDFSERIVLPHEDVLPPHRRGQDRAHLAHRHKPRADPARASAGCLHRAGRRRDRTETAA
;
A
#
# COMPACT_ATOMS: atom_id res chain seq x y z
N MET A 1 -7.75 31.85 -21.33
CA MET A 1 -6.51 31.18 -20.89
C MET A 1 -6.89 29.74 -20.66
N SER A 2 -6.43 28.83 -21.52
CA SER A 2 -6.74 27.40 -21.42
C SER A 2 -6.22 26.85 -20.11
N GLU A 3 -7.10 26.16 -19.37
CA GLU A 3 -6.70 25.24 -18.32
C GLU A 3 -5.80 24.17 -18.92
N ASP A 4 -4.63 24.01 -18.31
CA ASP A 4 -3.66 22.96 -18.58
C ASP A 4 -4.30 21.62 -18.23
N ALA A 5 -5.05 21.05 -19.19
CA ALA A 5 -5.62 19.73 -19.12
C ALA A 5 -4.50 18.69 -19.26
N ARG A 6 -3.64 18.62 -18.24
CA ARG A 6 -2.66 17.55 -18.11
C ARG A 6 -3.46 16.24 -18.06
N ALA A 7 -3.21 15.35 -19.02
CA ALA A 7 -3.80 14.02 -19.02
C ALA A 7 -3.66 13.39 -17.62
N PRO A 8 -4.67 12.68 -17.10
CA PRO A 8 -4.59 12.06 -15.79
C PRO A 8 -3.34 11.17 -15.76
N GLY A 9 -2.43 11.48 -14.83
CA GLY A 9 -1.18 10.75 -14.68
C GLY A 9 -1.29 9.67 -13.60
N LEU A 10 -0.17 8.99 -13.33
CA LEU A 10 -0.07 8.08 -12.19
C LEU A 10 -0.40 8.83 -10.89
N VAL A 11 -1.44 8.38 -10.19
CA VAL A 11 -1.77 8.86 -8.84
C VAL A 11 -1.24 7.85 -7.83
N LEU A 12 -0.25 8.26 -7.04
CA LEU A 12 0.30 7.48 -5.95
C LEU A 12 0.20 8.27 -4.65
N ALA A 13 -0.53 7.74 -3.67
CA ALA A 13 -0.75 8.39 -2.38
C ALA A 13 -0.02 7.64 -1.24
N PRO A 14 0.46 8.36 -0.21
CA PRO A 14 1.02 7.72 0.97
C PRO A 14 -0.07 6.95 1.74
N PHE A 15 0.32 5.86 2.39
CA PHE A 15 -0.58 5.04 3.22
C PHE A 15 0.14 4.57 4.49
N ARG A 16 -0.62 4.08 5.46
CA ARG A 16 -0.06 3.47 6.67
C ARG A 16 0.25 2.01 6.39
N GLY A 17 1.53 1.68 6.32
CA GLY A 17 2.03 0.33 6.17
C GLY A 17 1.87 -0.46 7.45
N LEU A 18 1.53 -1.74 7.30
CA LEU A 18 1.57 -2.72 8.37
C LEU A 18 2.86 -3.51 8.23
N ARG A 19 3.76 -3.39 9.21
CA ARG A 19 5.09 -4.02 9.17
C ARG A 19 5.38 -4.77 10.46
N TYR A 20 6.33 -5.68 10.41
CA TYR A 20 6.83 -6.31 11.63
C TYR A 20 7.43 -5.25 12.56
N GLY A 21 7.05 -5.35 13.84
CA GLY A 21 7.58 -4.51 14.90
C GLY A 21 9.04 -4.84 15.21
N PRO A 22 9.70 -4.01 16.04
CA PRO A 22 11.08 -4.23 16.48
C PRO A 22 11.25 -5.49 17.36
N SER A 23 10.15 -6.12 17.79
CA SER A 23 10.15 -7.41 18.49
C SER A 23 10.51 -8.59 17.58
N VAL A 24 10.61 -8.37 16.26
CA VAL A 24 11.06 -9.37 15.29
C VAL A 24 12.46 -9.03 14.83
N ASP A 25 13.43 -9.83 15.29
CA ASP A 25 14.86 -9.61 15.02
C ASP A 25 15.26 -9.96 13.58
N ASP A 26 14.67 -11.00 13.00
CA ASP A 26 14.94 -11.46 11.63
C ASP A 26 13.67 -11.39 10.75
N PRO A 27 13.54 -10.36 9.89
CA PRO A 27 12.47 -10.28 8.90
C PRO A 27 12.41 -11.50 7.97
N GLY A 28 13.56 -12.13 7.69
CA GLY A 28 13.65 -13.33 6.88
C GLY A 28 12.95 -14.53 7.51
N ALA A 29 12.98 -14.66 8.84
CA ALA A 29 12.32 -15.75 9.58
C ALA A 29 10.79 -15.66 9.56
N VAL A 30 10.25 -14.44 9.45
CA VAL A 30 8.80 -14.18 9.51
C VAL A 30 8.15 -13.99 8.14
N THR A 31 8.93 -13.84 7.09
CA THR A 31 8.43 -13.71 5.72
C THR A 31 8.29 -15.08 5.05
N ALA A 32 7.58 -15.10 3.91
CA ALA A 32 7.39 -16.29 3.10
C ALA A 32 7.51 -15.92 1.61
N PRO A 33 7.89 -16.88 0.76
CA PRO A 33 7.72 -16.75 -0.69
C PRO A 33 6.26 -16.43 -1.07
N PRO A 34 6.03 -15.93 -2.30
CA PRO A 34 4.68 -15.77 -2.84
C PRO A 34 3.83 -17.03 -2.68
N TYR A 35 2.56 -16.85 -2.31
CA TYR A 35 1.69 -17.98 -1.91
C TYR A 35 1.42 -19.00 -3.03
N ASP A 36 1.57 -18.58 -4.28
CA ASP A 36 1.34 -19.36 -5.49
C ASP A 36 2.51 -20.30 -5.83
N VAL A 37 3.68 -20.10 -5.23
CA VAL A 37 4.85 -20.98 -5.35
C VAL A 37 5.02 -21.92 -4.16
N LEU A 38 4.20 -21.80 -3.12
CA LEU A 38 4.29 -22.64 -1.92
C LEU A 38 3.63 -24.00 -2.16
N ASP A 39 4.42 -25.08 -2.01
CA ASP A 39 3.93 -26.46 -2.01
C ASP A 39 3.47 -26.91 -0.62
N ALA A 40 3.04 -28.17 -0.51
CA ALA A 40 2.51 -28.74 0.72
C ALA A 40 3.61 -29.00 1.78
N GLU A 41 4.87 -29.14 1.38
CA GLU A 41 5.99 -29.44 2.26
C GLU A 41 6.63 -28.16 2.83
N THR A 42 6.61 -27.07 2.05
CA THR A 42 7.17 -25.77 2.43
C THR A 42 6.38 -25.11 3.55
N VAL A 43 5.05 -25.27 3.56
CA VAL A 43 4.19 -24.63 4.57
C VAL A 43 4.53 -25.09 6.00
N PRO A 44 4.61 -26.41 6.31
CA PRO A 44 5.07 -26.90 7.60
C PRO A 44 6.44 -26.34 8.03
N GLN A 45 7.38 -26.22 7.10
CA GLN A 45 8.72 -25.69 7.38
C GLN A 45 8.66 -24.20 7.77
N LEU A 46 7.89 -23.39 7.03
CA LEU A 46 7.68 -21.97 7.35
C LEU A 46 6.98 -21.79 8.71
N LEU A 47 6.03 -22.66 9.05
CA LEU A 47 5.35 -22.64 10.35
C LEU A 47 6.28 -22.98 11.51
N ALA A 48 7.19 -23.93 11.29
CA ALA A 48 8.19 -24.33 12.27
C ALA A 48 9.31 -23.28 12.42
N ARG A 49 9.59 -22.52 11.35
CA ARG A 49 10.65 -21.50 11.33
C ARG A 49 10.41 -20.36 12.32
N HIS A 50 9.18 -19.87 12.42
CA HIS A 50 8.85 -18.79 13.35
C HIS A 50 7.35 -18.78 13.74
N PRO A 51 6.99 -18.56 15.03
CA PRO A 51 5.59 -18.49 15.47
C PRO A 51 4.78 -17.39 14.77
N HIS A 52 5.43 -16.29 14.39
CA HIS A 52 4.83 -15.17 13.67
C HIS A 52 5.10 -15.15 12.15
N ASN A 53 5.40 -16.30 11.54
CA ASN A 53 5.58 -16.37 10.10
C ASN A 53 4.28 -16.03 9.35
N VAL A 54 4.35 -15.11 8.38
CA VAL A 54 3.24 -14.53 7.63
C VAL A 54 2.39 -15.58 6.90
N VAL A 55 2.92 -16.78 6.63
CA VAL A 55 2.18 -17.91 6.04
C VAL A 55 0.87 -18.21 6.79
N ARG A 56 0.84 -17.93 8.10
CA ARG A 56 -0.34 -18.08 8.97
C ARG A 56 -1.50 -17.15 8.60
N LEU A 57 -1.19 -15.99 8.03
CA LEU A 57 -2.18 -15.01 7.59
C LEU A 57 -2.57 -15.19 6.10
N ILE A 58 -1.61 -15.56 5.25
CA ILE A 58 -1.82 -15.60 3.78
C ILE A 58 -2.36 -16.95 3.27
N LEU A 59 -2.06 -18.07 3.94
CA LEU A 59 -2.51 -19.42 3.59
C LEU A 59 -3.17 -20.20 4.75
N PRO A 60 -4.12 -19.59 5.48
CA PRO A 60 -4.72 -20.18 6.69
C PRO A 60 -5.44 -21.52 6.42
N ARG A 61 -6.10 -21.66 5.26
CA ARG A 61 -6.84 -22.88 4.90
C ARG A 61 -5.96 -24.11 4.68
N ARG A 62 -4.65 -23.92 4.42
CA ARG A 62 -3.69 -25.04 4.32
C ARG A 62 -3.19 -25.51 5.69
N LEU A 63 -3.46 -24.76 6.77
CA LEU A 63 -3.16 -25.15 8.14
C LEU A 63 -4.24 -26.07 8.70
N SER A 64 -5.49 -25.68 8.47
CA SER A 64 -6.66 -26.53 8.65
C SER A 64 -7.72 -26.09 7.65
N GLY A 65 -8.32 -27.03 6.94
CA GLY A 65 -9.40 -26.73 5.97
C GLY A 65 -10.60 -26.02 6.58
N ALA A 66 -10.69 -25.97 7.92
CA ALA A 66 -11.72 -25.31 8.70
C ALA A 66 -11.41 -23.84 9.06
N THR A 67 -10.19 -23.34 8.79
CA THR A 67 -9.83 -21.97 9.19
C THR A 67 -10.64 -20.95 8.39
N SER A 68 -11.50 -20.21 9.10
CA SER A 68 -12.34 -19.16 8.53
C SER A 68 -11.56 -17.85 8.34
N TYR A 69 -12.08 -16.94 7.53
CA TYR A 69 -11.52 -15.58 7.46
C TYR A 69 -11.61 -14.84 8.82
N ALA A 70 -12.62 -15.15 9.65
CA ALA A 70 -12.73 -14.57 10.98
C ALA A 70 -11.58 -14.99 11.90
N ASP A 71 -11.10 -16.23 11.78
CA ASP A 71 -9.92 -16.70 12.52
C ASP A 71 -8.65 -15.92 12.14
N VAL A 72 -8.48 -15.63 10.86
CA VAL A 72 -7.35 -14.84 10.34
C VAL A 72 -7.40 -13.41 10.86
N VAL A 73 -8.59 -12.80 10.86
CA VAL A 73 -8.79 -11.45 11.41
C VAL A 73 -8.45 -11.42 12.89
N ARG A 74 -8.90 -12.41 13.68
CA ARG A 74 -8.52 -12.49 15.10
C ARG A 74 -7.02 -12.67 15.30
N LEU A 75 -6.36 -13.47 14.46
CA LEU A 75 -4.92 -13.68 14.52
C LEU A 75 -4.16 -12.38 14.21
N LEU A 76 -4.58 -11.66 13.17
CA LEU A 76 -4.02 -10.36 12.81
C LEU A 76 -4.21 -9.33 13.93
N ASP A 77 -5.40 -9.27 14.53
CA ASP A 77 -5.68 -8.37 15.65
C ASP A 77 -4.83 -8.73 16.89
N ALA A 78 -4.63 -10.03 17.16
CA ALA A 78 -3.74 -10.49 18.22
C ALA A 78 -2.28 -10.10 17.98
N TRP A 79 -1.78 -10.21 16.74
CA TRP A 79 -0.42 -9.79 16.40
C TRP A 79 -0.21 -8.28 16.52
N GLN A 80 -1.23 -7.48 16.20
CA GLN A 80 -1.17 -6.04 16.41
C GLN A 80 -1.20 -5.68 17.90
N ALA A 81 -2.05 -6.32 18.69
CA ALA A 81 -2.13 -6.10 20.14
C ALA A 81 -0.83 -6.52 20.87
N ALA A 82 -0.19 -7.60 20.38
CA ALA A 82 1.10 -8.07 20.87
C ALA A 82 2.30 -7.36 20.23
N ASP A 83 2.06 -6.33 19.41
CA ASP A 83 3.09 -5.49 18.83
C ASP A 83 4.08 -6.21 17.89
N VAL A 84 3.66 -7.39 17.41
CA VAL A 84 4.34 -8.20 16.39
C VAL A 84 4.21 -7.54 15.02
N LEU A 85 3.02 -7.03 14.71
CA LEU A 85 2.76 -6.21 13.53
C LEU A 85 2.32 -4.82 13.98
N ARG A 86 2.98 -3.78 13.49
CA ARG A 86 2.68 -2.38 13.79
C ARG A 86 2.17 -1.68 12.55
N LEU A 87 1.06 -0.98 12.69
CA LEU A 87 0.60 -0.02 11.69
C LEU A 87 1.39 1.28 11.89
N ASP A 88 1.95 1.82 10.82
CA ASP A 88 2.68 3.08 10.92
C ASP A 88 1.77 4.24 11.39
N GLU A 89 2.32 5.09 12.27
CA GLU A 89 1.59 6.23 12.85
C GLU A 89 1.20 7.26 11.79
N GLN A 90 2.11 7.50 10.84
CA GLN A 90 1.96 8.47 9.77
C GLN A 90 1.94 7.76 8.41
N PRO A 91 1.09 8.20 7.47
CA PRO A 91 1.12 7.66 6.12
C PRO A 91 2.44 8.01 5.43
N GLY A 92 3.02 7.06 4.70
CA GLY A 92 4.26 7.23 3.98
C GLY A 92 4.24 6.62 2.58
N LEU A 93 5.22 7.02 1.77
CA LEU A 93 5.64 6.26 0.59
C LEU A 93 6.85 5.42 1.00
N TYR A 94 6.86 4.14 0.64
CA TYR A 94 7.92 3.22 1.03
C TYR A 94 8.84 2.99 -0.16
N VAL A 95 10.14 3.10 0.06
CA VAL A 95 11.14 2.73 -0.95
C VAL A 95 11.40 1.23 -0.82
N TYR A 96 11.38 0.52 -1.95
CA TYR A 96 11.85 -0.86 -2.01
C TYR A 96 13.02 -0.96 -3.00
N GLU A 97 13.97 -1.84 -2.67
CA GLU A 97 15.03 -2.26 -3.57
C GLU A 97 15.03 -3.79 -3.64
N TYR A 98 15.04 -4.32 -4.85
CA TYR A 98 15.28 -5.74 -5.10
C TYR A 98 16.58 -5.87 -5.88
N ARG A 99 17.49 -6.71 -5.39
CA ARG A 99 18.82 -6.93 -5.98
C ARG A 99 18.96 -8.38 -6.41
N TRP A 100 19.69 -8.60 -7.48
CA TRP A 100 20.17 -9.90 -7.94
C TRP A 100 21.60 -9.73 -8.48
N ASP A 101 22.25 -10.83 -8.85
CA ASP A 101 23.69 -10.86 -9.15
C ASP A 101 24.14 -9.83 -10.20
N SER A 102 23.28 -9.48 -11.17
CA SER A 102 23.62 -8.58 -12.27
C SER A 102 22.93 -7.22 -12.21
N GLY A 103 22.18 -6.89 -11.15
CA GLY A 103 21.42 -5.65 -11.13
C GLY A 103 20.56 -5.41 -9.89
N ALA A 104 19.89 -4.26 -9.90
CA ALA A 104 18.93 -3.87 -8.88
C ALA A 104 17.76 -3.11 -9.51
N VAL A 105 16.57 -3.30 -8.97
CA VAL A 105 15.40 -2.46 -9.24
C VAL A 105 15.05 -1.70 -7.97
N ARG A 106 14.71 -0.42 -8.13
CA ARG A 106 14.21 0.42 -7.05
C ARG A 106 12.83 0.90 -7.43
N GLY A 107 11.94 0.95 -6.45
CA GLY A 107 10.60 1.47 -6.67
C GLY A 107 10.00 2.07 -5.41
N LEU A 108 8.80 2.60 -5.58
CA LEU A 108 7.99 3.14 -4.52
C LEU A 108 6.75 2.26 -4.33
N ILE A 109 6.38 2.05 -3.08
CA ILE A 109 5.13 1.43 -2.67
C ILE A 109 4.24 2.52 -2.09
N GLY A 110 3.03 2.63 -2.63
CA GLY A 110 2.02 3.58 -2.19
C GLY A 110 0.62 3.10 -2.62
N ALA A 111 -0.41 3.79 -2.17
CA ALA A 111 -1.78 3.55 -2.60
C ALA A 111 -1.96 4.07 -4.03
N LEU A 112 -2.21 3.16 -4.97
CA LEU A 112 -2.42 3.46 -6.38
C LEU A 112 -3.87 3.92 -6.62
N GLY A 113 -4.04 5.08 -7.25
CA GLY A 113 -5.34 5.50 -7.79
C GLY A 113 -5.77 4.56 -8.92
N LEU A 114 -7.00 4.04 -8.85
CA LEU A 114 -7.54 3.19 -9.91
C LEU A 114 -7.89 4.04 -11.13
N CYS A 115 -7.50 3.56 -12.31
CA CYS A 115 -7.81 4.14 -13.61
C CYS A 115 -8.31 3.03 -14.54
N ASP A 116 -9.01 3.39 -15.62
CA ASP A 116 -9.37 2.41 -16.64
C ASP A 116 -8.10 1.89 -17.35
N PHE A 117 -8.07 0.61 -17.72
CA PHE A 117 -6.93 0.03 -18.43
C PHE A 117 -6.69 0.70 -19.80
N SER A 118 -7.75 1.22 -20.43
CA SER A 118 -7.67 1.95 -21.71
C SER A 118 -6.89 3.27 -21.61
N GLU A 119 -6.75 3.84 -20.40
CA GLU A 119 -5.98 5.06 -20.16
C GLU A 119 -4.46 4.81 -20.22
N ARG A 120 -4.02 3.54 -20.15
CA ARG A 120 -2.61 3.12 -20.20
C ARG A 120 -1.68 3.82 -19.20
N ILE A 121 -2.22 4.38 -18.11
CA ILE A 121 -1.47 4.97 -16.99
C ILE A 121 -0.73 3.87 -16.20
N VAL A 122 -1.41 2.75 -15.99
CA VAL A 122 -0.84 1.55 -15.38
C VAL A 122 -0.80 0.47 -16.46
N LEU A 123 0.40 0.07 -16.84
CA LEU A 123 0.59 -0.97 -17.85
C LEU A 123 0.35 -2.35 -17.22
N PRO A 124 -0.28 -3.29 -17.96
CA PRO A 124 -0.41 -4.66 -17.49
C PRO A 124 0.97 -5.27 -17.29
N HIS A 125 1.09 -6.15 -16.29
CA HIS A 125 2.29 -6.97 -16.11
C HIS A 125 2.50 -7.84 -17.35
N GLU A 126 3.72 -7.85 -17.87
CA GLU A 126 4.11 -8.60 -19.07
C GLU A 126 3.93 -10.12 -18.79
N ASP A 127 2.89 -10.74 -19.36
CA ASP A 127 2.67 -12.19 -19.49
C ASP A 127 3.01 -13.11 -18.29
N VAL A 128 2.63 -12.73 -17.07
CA VAL A 128 3.06 -13.49 -15.87
C VAL A 128 2.18 -14.70 -15.54
N LEU A 129 0.92 -14.79 -15.98
CA LEU A 129 0.03 -15.93 -15.64
C LEU A 129 -0.91 -16.37 -16.79
N PRO A 130 -1.04 -17.68 -17.06
CA PRO A 130 -2.06 -18.22 -17.95
C PRO A 130 -3.47 -17.77 -17.55
N PRO A 131 -4.41 -17.56 -18.50
CA PRO A 131 -5.73 -16.98 -18.24
C PRO A 131 -6.53 -17.63 -17.09
N HIS A 132 -6.35 -18.94 -16.87
CA HIS A 132 -7.07 -19.72 -15.85
C HIS A 132 -6.58 -19.49 -14.41
N ARG A 133 -5.45 -18.78 -14.21
CA ARG A 133 -4.94 -18.38 -12.88
C ARG A 133 -5.09 -16.89 -12.60
N ARG A 134 -5.77 -16.14 -13.47
CA ARG A 134 -6.21 -14.77 -13.17
C ARG A 134 -7.24 -14.87 -12.03
N GLY A 135 -6.78 -14.53 -10.83
CA GLY A 135 -7.47 -14.85 -9.57
C GLY A 135 -8.94 -14.46 -9.54
N GLN A 136 -9.78 -15.44 -9.23
CA GLN A 136 -11.07 -15.20 -8.59
C GLN A 136 -10.81 -14.77 -7.13
N ASP A 137 -11.48 -13.68 -6.75
CA ASP A 137 -11.76 -13.18 -5.39
C ASP A 137 -10.61 -12.83 -4.42
N ARG A 138 -10.65 -11.57 -3.94
CA ARG A 138 -10.43 -11.18 -2.53
C ARG A 138 -10.79 -9.71 -2.25
N ALA A 139 -12.06 -9.34 -2.40
CA ALA A 139 -12.57 -8.03 -1.97
C ALA A 139 -12.82 -7.92 -0.44
N HIS A 140 -12.72 -9.02 0.33
CA HIS A 140 -13.22 -9.06 1.71
C HIS A 140 -12.27 -8.54 2.81
N LEU A 141 -10.98 -8.30 2.53
CA LEU A 141 -10.04 -7.72 3.51
C LEU A 141 -9.84 -6.20 3.34
N ALA A 142 -10.31 -5.61 2.24
CA ALA A 142 -10.11 -4.20 1.93
C ALA A 142 -11.01 -3.23 2.73
N HIS A 143 -11.98 -3.74 3.50
CA HIS A 143 -12.97 -2.90 4.18
C HIS A 143 -12.56 -2.31 5.54
N ARG A 144 -11.43 -2.74 6.14
CA ARG A 144 -10.97 -2.17 7.43
C ARG A 144 -9.80 -1.18 7.28
N HIS A 145 -8.99 -1.32 6.23
CA HIS A 145 -7.93 -0.39 5.86
C HIS A 145 -8.21 0.25 4.50
N LYS A 146 -9.34 0.95 4.37
CA LYS A 146 -9.49 1.91 3.28
C LYS A 146 -8.40 2.97 3.52
N PRO A 147 -7.47 3.23 2.59
CA PRO A 147 -6.56 4.36 2.72
C PRO A 147 -7.43 5.61 2.79
N ARG A 148 -7.58 6.19 3.99
CA ARG A 148 -8.14 7.52 4.15
C ARG A 148 -7.05 8.47 3.68
N ALA A 149 -7.06 8.79 2.39
CA ALA A 149 -6.48 10.05 1.95
C ALA A 149 -7.25 11.15 2.68
N ASP A 150 -6.56 11.90 3.53
CA ASP A 150 -7.13 13.07 4.19
C ASP A 150 -7.25 14.18 3.12
N PRO A 151 -8.47 14.59 2.70
CA PRO A 151 -8.63 15.62 1.68
C PRO A 151 -8.33 17.03 2.21
N ALA A 152 -7.97 17.19 3.49
CA ALA A 152 -7.81 18.50 4.13
C ALA A 152 -6.34 18.92 4.28
N ARG A 153 -5.63 19.17 3.17
CA ARG A 153 -4.51 20.13 3.10
C ARG A 153 -4.02 20.40 1.66
N ALA A 154 -4.96 20.66 0.76
CA ALA A 154 -4.68 21.42 -0.47
C ALA A 154 -5.30 22.82 -0.32
N SER A 155 -4.76 23.63 0.59
CA SER A 155 -5.03 25.06 0.64
C SER A 155 -3.71 25.77 0.38
N ALA A 156 -3.32 25.80 -0.90
CA ALA A 156 -2.31 26.74 -1.36
C ALA A 156 -2.90 28.15 -1.19
N GLY A 157 -2.43 28.86 -0.16
CA GLY A 157 -2.72 30.27 0.03
C GLY A 157 -2.17 31.06 -1.14
N CYS A 158 -3.06 31.60 -1.97
CA CYS A 158 -2.74 32.68 -2.88
C CYS A 158 -3.35 33.97 -2.30
N LEU A 159 -2.55 34.67 -1.49
CA LEU A 159 -2.82 36.03 -1.03
C LEU A 159 -2.76 36.96 -2.25
N HIS A 160 -3.90 37.26 -2.87
CA HIS A 160 -3.99 38.33 -3.85
C HIS A 160 -4.03 39.67 -3.10
N ARG A 161 -2.87 40.34 -3.10
CA ARG A 161 -2.69 41.70 -2.56
C ARG A 161 -3.40 42.68 -3.50
N ALA A 162 -4.66 43.01 -3.20
CA ALA A 162 -5.39 44.06 -3.90
C ALA A 162 -4.78 45.42 -3.56
N GLY A 163 -3.98 45.97 -4.47
CA GLY A 163 -3.55 47.36 -4.44
C GLY A 163 -4.73 48.29 -4.72
N ARG A 164 -5.34 48.85 -3.68
CA ARG A 164 -6.16 50.06 -3.82
C ARG A 164 -5.25 51.27 -3.78
N ARG A 165 -5.03 51.87 -4.95
CA ARG A 165 -4.60 53.28 -5.08
C ARG A 165 -5.59 54.14 -4.31
N ARG A 166 -5.09 54.94 -3.37
CA ARG A 166 -5.82 56.06 -2.77
C ARG A 166 -5.71 57.21 -3.76
N ASP A 167 -6.83 57.70 -4.27
CA ASP A 167 -6.91 59.04 -4.81
C ASP A 167 -6.63 60.02 -3.69
N ARG A 168 -5.53 60.76 -3.82
CA ARG A 168 -5.33 62.02 -3.11
C ARG A 168 -5.86 63.12 -4.01
N THR A 169 -6.83 63.82 -3.46
CA THR A 169 -7.28 65.17 -3.79
C THR A 169 -6.09 66.10 -4.07
N GLU A 170 -6.10 66.72 -5.24
CA GLU A 170 -5.37 67.95 -5.52
C GLU A 170 -6.40 69.09 -5.42
N THR A 171 -6.28 69.90 -4.37
CA THR A 171 -7.07 71.12 -4.17
C THR A 171 -6.30 72.27 -4.80
N ALA A 172 -6.85 72.83 -5.87
CA ALA A 172 -6.55 74.20 -6.26
C ALA A 172 -7.34 75.14 -5.33
N ALA A 173 -6.67 75.58 -4.26
CA ALA A 173 -6.34 76.97 -3.94
C ALA A 173 -5.43 76.97 -2.71
#